data_AF-A0A1T1NSP8-F1
#
_entry.id   AF-A0A1T1NSP8-F1
#
_cell.length_a   1.000
_cell.length_b   1.000
_cell.length_c   1.000
_cell.angle_alpha   90.00
_cell.angle_beta   90.00
_cell.angle_gamma   90.00
#
_symmetry.space_group_name_H-M   'P 1'
#
loop_
_entity.id
_entity.type
_entity.pdbx_description
1 polymer ?
#
loop_
_entity_poly.entity_id
_entity_poly.type
_entity_poly.pdbx_seq_one_letter_code
_entity_poly.pdbx_strand_id
1 'polypeptide(L)'
;MHMRAVILGLSMAAGMAAPVHAAPLAATASKFLGSAYGAQQAPGFAQYWNKLTPENGGKWGSVEAVRDQMDWSTLDAAYRFAQANQMPFQMHVMVWGNQQPEWIKTLRPAEQRREIEQWFAAVAQRYPDIALLEVVNEPLNDPPSKADTGGGNYLQALGGNGDSGWEWVLQSFRLARRHFPHTKLMINDYSITSSAQATQKYLQIVRLLQRENLVDAIGVQEHAFETTPEVAVSVHRDNLDALAATGLPIYITEFDLDGPTDAQQLADYKRVFPVFWEHPAVHGITLWGFRPGLWRDKEAAYLIRADGTERPALTWLRDYVAAHPGTPAP
;
A
#
# COMPACT_ATOMS: atom_id res chain seq x y z
N MET A 1 57.94 -11.17 54.20
CA MET A 1 57.50 -11.87 52.98
C MET A 1 56.04 -12.26 53.18
N HIS A 2 55.10 -11.37 52.82
CA HIS A 2 53.66 -11.55 53.06
C HIS A 2 52.95 -11.73 51.72
N MET A 3 52.43 -12.94 51.49
CA MET A 3 51.70 -13.31 50.28
C MET A 3 50.22 -13.03 50.53
N ARG A 4 49.64 -12.05 49.81
CA ARG A 4 48.19 -11.80 49.77
C ARG A 4 47.57 -12.70 48.70
N ALA A 5 46.64 -13.56 49.11
CA ALA A 5 45.79 -14.33 48.20
C ALA A 5 44.69 -13.41 47.64
N VAL A 6 44.61 -13.33 46.31
CA VAL A 6 43.52 -12.65 45.60
C VAL A 6 42.52 -13.72 45.16
N ILE A 7 41.30 -13.66 45.71
CA ILE A 7 40.16 -14.47 45.28
C ILE A 7 39.51 -13.74 44.10
N LEU A 8 39.61 -14.30 42.89
CA LEU A 8 38.84 -13.86 41.73
C LEU A 8 37.42 -14.40 41.85
N GLY A 9 36.44 -13.52 42.06
CA GLY A 9 35.03 -13.86 41.92
C GLY A 9 34.64 -13.90 40.44
N LEU A 10 34.20 -15.06 39.95
CA LEU A 10 33.52 -15.16 38.67
C LEU A 10 32.12 -14.53 38.80
N SER A 11 31.94 -13.36 38.23
CA SER A 11 30.62 -12.79 37.94
C SER A 11 30.03 -13.48 36.71
N MET A 12 29.02 -14.34 36.91
CA MET A 12 28.17 -14.80 35.81
C MET A 12 27.38 -13.59 35.29
N ALA A 13 27.75 -13.10 34.11
CA ALA A 13 26.92 -12.19 33.34
C ALA A 13 25.69 -12.98 32.87
N ALA A 14 24.53 -12.66 33.44
CA ALA A 14 23.24 -13.10 32.91
C ALA A 14 23.12 -12.55 31.48
N GLY A 15 23.22 -13.43 30.49
CA GLY A 15 22.93 -13.09 29.11
C GLY A 15 21.48 -12.61 29.03
N MET A 16 21.30 -11.33 28.72
CA MET A 16 20.00 -10.84 28.30
C MET A 16 19.64 -11.58 27.01
N ALA A 17 18.71 -12.53 27.12
CA ALA A 17 18.09 -13.13 25.95
C ALA A 17 17.53 -11.97 25.11
N ALA A 18 18.02 -11.83 23.88
CA ALA A 18 17.38 -10.95 22.92
C ALA A 18 15.89 -11.33 22.87
N PRO A 19 14.96 -10.35 22.88
CA PRO A 19 13.54 -10.67 22.80
C PRO A 19 13.33 -11.51 21.55
N VAL A 20 12.77 -12.71 21.75
CA VAL A 20 12.28 -13.55 20.66
C VAL A 20 11.37 -12.64 19.84
N HIS A 21 11.79 -12.30 18.62
CA HIS A 21 11.00 -11.47 17.75
C HIS A 21 9.72 -12.27 17.46
N ALA A 22 8.59 -11.81 17.98
CA ALA A 22 7.31 -12.38 17.61
C ALA A 22 7.20 -12.32 16.08
N ALA A 23 6.88 -13.46 15.46
CA ALA A 23 6.72 -13.51 14.02
C ALA A 23 5.54 -12.60 13.59
N PRO A 24 5.60 -11.97 12.40
CA PRO A 24 4.47 -11.22 11.84
C PRO A 24 3.16 -12.00 11.88
N LEU A 25 2.02 -11.31 11.95
CA LEU A 25 0.69 -11.93 12.06
C LEU A 25 0.43 -12.95 10.95
N ALA A 26 0.89 -12.66 9.73
CA ALA A 26 0.71 -13.51 8.54
C ALA A 26 1.95 -14.38 8.22
N ALA A 27 2.81 -14.68 9.20
CA ALA A 27 4.06 -15.43 8.96
C ALA A 27 3.84 -16.84 8.37
N THR A 28 2.71 -17.49 8.67
CA THR A 28 2.36 -18.82 8.16
C THR A 28 1.14 -18.80 7.23
N ALA A 29 0.69 -17.62 6.81
CA ALA A 29 -0.43 -17.47 5.89
C ALA A 29 0.02 -17.59 4.42
N SER A 30 -0.90 -18.00 3.57
CA SER A 30 -0.77 -18.10 2.11
C SER A 30 -0.70 -16.75 1.40
N LYS A 31 -1.07 -15.66 2.08
CA LYS A 31 -1.08 -14.28 1.60
C LYS A 31 -0.47 -13.35 2.65
N PHE A 32 0.08 -12.21 2.22
CA PHE A 32 0.69 -11.26 3.16
C PHE A 32 -0.36 -10.45 3.91
N LEU A 33 0.02 -9.99 5.10
CA LEU A 33 -0.63 -8.89 5.81
C LEU A 33 0.43 -7.80 6.07
N GLY A 34 0.35 -6.74 5.27
CA GLY A 34 1.27 -5.61 5.30
C GLY A 34 0.71 -4.39 6.01
N SER A 35 1.51 -3.33 6.07
CA SER A 35 1.04 -2.02 6.52
C SER A 35 1.78 -0.87 5.82
N ALA A 36 1.18 0.32 5.81
CA ALA A 36 1.84 1.56 5.41
C ALA A 36 3.05 1.85 6.34
N TYR A 37 4.17 2.23 5.74
CA TYR A 37 5.42 2.50 6.43
C TYR A 37 5.78 3.99 6.33
N GLY A 38 6.08 4.56 7.50
CA GLY A 38 6.48 5.94 7.72
C GLY A 38 7.10 6.04 9.11
N ALA A 39 7.63 7.22 9.47
CA ALA A 39 8.36 7.40 10.73
C ALA A 39 7.52 7.00 11.97
N GLN A 40 6.25 7.36 11.99
CA GLN A 40 5.30 7.07 13.07
C GLN A 40 4.90 5.58 13.13
N GLN A 41 4.96 4.87 12.00
CA GLN A 41 4.57 3.47 11.88
C GLN A 41 5.76 2.51 12.10
N ALA A 42 7.01 2.99 11.99
CA ALA A 42 8.21 2.16 12.11
C ALA A 42 8.37 1.37 13.43
N PRO A 43 7.99 1.88 14.62
CA PRO A 43 8.20 1.17 15.88
C PRO A 43 7.52 -0.21 15.91
N GLY A 44 8.34 -1.26 15.98
CA GLY A 44 7.87 -2.66 16.03
C GLY A 44 7.27 -3.19 14.73
N PHE A 45 7.38 -2.49 13.61
CA PHE A 45 6.70 -2.82 12.34
C PHE A 45 6.86 -4.30 11.93
N ALA A 46 8.10 -4.81 11.90
CA ALA A 46 8.40 -6.18 11.46
C ALA A 46 7.97 -7.28 12.46
N GLN A 47 7.45 -6.91 13.63
CA GLN A 47 6.84 -7.87 14.58
C GLN A 47 5.38 -8.15 14.23
N TYR A 48 4.75 -7.30 13.41
CA TYR A 48 3.33 -7.41 13.06
C TYR A 48 3.13 -7.72 11.58
N TRP A 49 3.90 -7.08 10.70
CA TRP A 49 3.62 -7.04 9.26
C TRP A 49 4.71 -7.76 8.45
N ASN A 50 4.33 -8.37 7.32
CA ASN A 50 5.25 -9.09 6.42
C ASN A 50 5.32 -8.51 5.00
N LYS A 51 4.75 -7.31 4.76
CA LYS A 51 4.81 -6.50 3.52
C LYS A 51 4.72 -5.01 3.86
N LEU A 52 5.25 -4.12 3.01
CA LEU A 52 5.05 -2.67 3.21
C LEU A 52 4.77 -1.85 1.95
N THR A 53 4.19 -0.67 2.16
CA THR A 53 4.02 0.44 1.19
C THR A 53 4.57 1.72 1.83
N PRO A 54 5.38 2.55 1.16
CA PRO A 54 5.76 3.86 1.69
C PRO A 54 4.55 4.80 1.71
N GLU A 55 4.17 5.31 2.88
CA GLU A 55 2.93 6.11 3.05
C GLU A 55 2.92 7.40 2.22
N ASN A 56 4.08 8.06 2.09
CA ASN A 56 4.22 9.31 1.35
C ASN A 56 5.49 9.42 0.50
N GLY A 57 6.60 8.82 0.95
CA GLY A 57 7.92 9.05 0.35
C GLY A 57 8.07 8.67 -1.12
N GLY A 58 7.16 7.85 -1.67
CA GLY A 58 7.18 7.46 -3.09
C GLY A 58 6.26 8.28 -3.99
N LYS A 59 5.49 9.23 -3.45
CA LYS A 59 4.69 10.15 -4.25
C LYS A 59 5.63 11.14 -4.94
N TRP A 60 5.41 11.42 -6.22
CA TRP A 60 6.38 12.16 -7.05
C TRP A 60 6.72 13.54 -6.48
N GLY A 61 5.76 14.29 -5.94
CA GLY A 61 6.02 15.59 -5.30
C GLY A 61 6.85 15.51 -4.01
N SER A 62 6.95 14.34 -3.37
CA SER A 62 7.86 14.13 -2.22
C SER A 62 9.31 13.92 -2.66
N VAL A 63 9.53 13.28 -3.82
CA VAL A 63 10.87 13.03 -4.33
C VAL A 63 11.41 14.23 -5.11
N GLU A 64 10.59 14.83 -5.97
CA GLU A 64 11.04 15.85 -6.91
C GLU A 64 10.31 17.18 -6.69
N ALA A 65 10.24 17.64 -5.45
CA ALA A 65 9.64 18.94 -5.12
C ALA A 65 10.32 20.11 -5.85
N VAL A 66 11.62 19.96 -6.16
CA VAL A 66 12.41 20.87 -6.99
C VAL A 66 12.81 20.11 -8.26
N ARG A 67 12.47 20.68 -9.44
CA ARG A 67 12.73 20.05 -10.74
C ARG A 67 14.19 19.62 -10.88
N ASP A 68 14.41 18.41 -11.38
CA ASP A 68 15.72 17.78 -11.59
C ASP A 68 16.54 17.53 -10.32
N GLN A 69 15.94 17.64 -9.13
CA GLN A 69 16.59 17.38 -7.85
C GLN A 69 15.79 16.35 -7.06
N MET A 70 16.26 15.11 -7.11
CA MET A 70 15.59 13.97 -6.49
C MET A 70 16.02 13.79 -5.03
N ASP A 71 15.11 14.04 -4.08
CA ASP A 71 15.23 13.67 -2.68
C ASP A 71 14.66 12.27 -2.43
N TRP A 72 15.54 11.27 -2.47
CA TRP A 72 15.18 9.87 -2.25
C TRP A 72 15.10 9.47 -0.76
N SER A 73 15.36 10.38 0.18
CA SER A 73 15.65 10.02 1.59
C SER A 73 14.56 9.17 2.24
N THR A 74 13.29 9.57 2.10
CA THR A 74 12.15 8.88 2.72
C THR A 74 11.84 7.57 1.99
N LEU A 75 11.91 7.56 0.65
CA LEU A 75 11.67 6.37 -0.15
C LEU A 75 12.75 5.30 0.07
N ASP A 76 14.01 5.70 0.13
CA ASP A 76 15.14 4.85 0.45
C ASP A 76 15.02 4.25 1.85
N ALA A 77 14.50 4.99 2.82
CA ALA A 77 14.29 4.48 4.17
C ALA A 77 13.27 3.32 4.17
N ALA A 78 12.15 3.48 3.45
CA ALA A 78 11.15 2.43 3.32
C ALA A 78 11.67 1.22 2.54
N TYR A 79 12.32 1.45 1.39
CA TYR A 79 12.88 0.39 0.56
C TYR A 79 13.96 -0.40 1.31
N ARG A 80 14.92 0.29 1.95
CA ARG A 80 15.98 -0.35 2.75
C ARG A 80 15.40 -1.17 3.90
N PHE A 81 14.36 -0.67 4.57
CA PHE A 81 13.69 -1.42 5.62
C PHE A 81 13.03 -2.69 5.08
N ALA A 82 12.34 -2.62 3.94
CA ALA A 82 11.74 -3.79 3.29
C ALA A 82 12.80 -4.83 2.94
N GLN A 83 13.90 -4.40 2.31
CA GLN A 83 15.02 -5.27 1.93
C GLN A 83 15.67 -5.94 3.14
N ALA A 84 15.96 -5.18 4.19
CA ALA A 84 16.59 -5.70 5.41
C ALA A 84 15.74 -6.73 6.15
N ASN A 85 14.41 -6.65 6.02
CA ASN A 85 13.46 -7.59 6.63
C ASN A 85 12.88 -8.60 5.63
N GLN A 86 13.39 -8.63 4.39
CA GLN A 86 12.96 -9.56 3.33
C GLN A 86 11.44 -9.50 3.05
N MET A 87 10.87 -8.29 3.15
CA MET A 87 9.45 -8.04 2.97
C MET A 87 9.19 -7.55 1.53
N PRO A 88 8.09 -7.96 0.87
CA PRO A 88 7.70 -7.36 -0.40
C PRO A 88 7.50 -5.85 -0.26
N PHE A 89 8.03 -5.10 -1.22
CA PHE A 89 7.88 -3.65 -1.31
C PHE A 89 6.89 -3.30 -2.42
N GLN A 90 5.81 -2.59 -2.08
CA GLN A 90 4.95 -1.94 -3.06
C GLN A 90 5.42 -0.50 -3.24
N MET A 91 5.75 -0.12 -4.48
CA MET A 91 6.02 1.28 -4.82
C MET A 91 4.68 2.01 -4.95
N HIS A 92 4.47 3.03 -4.12
CA HIS A 92 3.31 3.93 -4.12
C HIS A 92 3.83 5.36 -4.23
N VAL A 93 3.62 6.08 -5.34
CA VAL A 93 2.85 5.73 -6.55
C VAL A 93 3.42 6.49 -7.75
N MET A 94 3.28 5.95 -8.96
CA MET A 94 3.84 6.60 -10.15
C MET A 94 3.00 7.78 -10.67
N VAL A 95 1.68 7.62 -10.78
CA VAL A 95 0.74 8.62 -11.31
C VAL A 95 -0.49 8.72 -10.39
N TRP A 96 -0.82 9.93 -9.96
CA TRP A 96 -1.97 10.24 -9.10
C TRP A 96 -2.34 11.73 -9.20
N GLY A 97 -3.54 12.12 -8.75
CA GLY A 97 -4.03 13.49 -8.79
C GLY A 97 -3.65 14.38 -7.60
N ASN A 98 -2.94 13.84 -6.61
CA ASN A 98 -2.49 14.58 -5.44
C ASN A 98 -0.99 14.39 -5.17
N GLN A 99 -0.40 15.31 -4.40
CA GLN A 99 1.02 15.30 -4.01
C GLN A 99 1.99 15.14 -5.20
N GLN A 100 1.66 15.74 -6.34
CA GLN A 100 2.51 15.83 -7.52
C GLN A 100 3.44 17.04 -7.45
N PRO A 101 4.56 17.09 -8.20
CA PRO A 101 5.46 18.23 -8.19
C PRO A 101 4.78 19.52 -8.64
N GLU A 102 4.92 20.62 -7.88
CA GLU A 102 4.26 21.89 -8.21
C GLU A 102 4.71 22.51 -9.53
N TRP A 103 6.00 22.33 -9.87
CA TRP A 103 6.61 22.98 -11.03
C TRP A 103 6.14 22.41 -12.37
N ILE A 104 5.54 21.21 -12.38
CA ILE A 104 5.13 20.54 -13.64
C ILE A 104 3.86 21.16 -14.24
N LYS A 105 3.00 21.76 -13.40
CA LYS A 105 1.63 22.16 -13.78
C LYS A 105 1.55 23.27 -14.84
N THR A 106 2.63 24.00 -15.06
CA THR A 106 2.74 25.10 -16.04
C THR A 106 3.60 24.75 -17.25
N LEU A 107 4.23 23.57 -17.27
CA LEU A 107 4.99 23.10 -18.43
C LEU A 107 4.06 22.74 -19.59
N ARG A 108 4.58 22.81 -20.82
CA ARG A 108 3.86 22.31 -21.99
C ARG A 108 3.74 20.78 -21.92
N PRO A 109 2.66 20.17 -22.47
CA PRO A 109 2.44 18.72 -22.39
C PRO A 109 3.62 17.86 -22.86
N ALA A 110 4.35 18.30 -23.89
CA ALA A 110 5.54 17.58 -24.37
C ALA A 110 6.66 17.53 -23.33
N GLU A 111 6.90 18.62 -22.60
CA GLU A 111 7.90 18.65 -21.52
C GLU A 111 7.41 17.88 -20.31
N GLN A 112 6.14 18.04 -19.91
CA GLN A 112 5.54 17.22 -18.86
C GLN A 112 5.71 15.72 -19.13
N ARG A 113 5.52 15.28 -20.38
CA ARG A 113 5.69 13.88 -20.76
C ARG A 113 7.14 13.40 -20.57
N ARG A 114 8.13 14.22 -20.91
CA ARG A 114 9.54 13.90 -20.73
C ARG A 114 9.88 13.75 -19.24
N GLU A 115 9.32 14.60 -18.39
CA GLU A 115 9.48 14.54 -16.94
C GLU A 115 8.83 13.29 -16.34
N ILE A 116 7.64 12.91 -16.82
CA ILE A 116 6.99 11.66 -16.41
C ILE A 116 7.85 10.46 -16.80
N GLU A 117 8.41 10.44 -18.01
CA GLU A 117 9.29 9.35 -18.47
C GLU A 117 10.60 9.29 -17.66
N GLN A 118 11.19 10.45 -17.34
CA GLN A 118 12.37 10.57 -16.47
C GLN A 118 12.08 10.04 -15.05
N TRP A 119 10.93 10.39 -14.47
CA TRP A 119 10.48 9.87 -13.18
C TRP A 119 10.37 8.35 -13.18
N PHE A 120 9.72 7.77 -14.19
CA PHE A 120 9.60 6.32 -14.34
C PHE A 120 10.97 5.63 -14.48
N ALA A 121 11.85 6.20 -15.30
CA ALA A 121 13.21 5.68 -15.48
C ALA A 121 14.03 5.76 -14.18
N ALA A 122 13.92 6.85 -13.43
CA ALA A 122 14.68 7.07 -12.20
C ALA A 122 14.27 6.08 -11.09
N VAL A 123 12.97 5.86 -10.90
CA VAL A 123 12.47 4.86 -9.95
C VAL A 123 12.89 3.44 -10.37
N ALA A 124 12.77 3.09 -11.65
CA ALA A 124 13.19 1.79 -12.16
C ALA A 124 14.68 1.52 -11.97
N GLN A 125 15.53 2.53 -12.20
CA GLN A 125 16.97 2.43 -12.01
C GLN A 125 17.35 2.21 -10.55
N ARG A 126 16.64 2.87 -9.62
CA ARG A 126 17.01 2.91 -8.20
C ARG A 126 16.45 1.73 -7.40
N TYR A 127 15.28 1.23 -7.75
CA TYR A 127 14.54 0.24 -6.98
C TYR A 127 14.22 -1.02 -7.81
N PRO A 128 15.23 -1.87 -8.12
CA PRO A 128 15.05 -3.00 -9.03
C PRO A 128 14.18 -4.13 -8.46
N ASP A 129 14.04 -4.23 -7.13
CA ASP A 129 13.35 -5.35 -6.46
C ASP A 129 11.93 -4.97 -5.98
N ILE A 130 11.28 -4.02 -6.67
CA ILE A 130 9.87 -3.70 -6.43
C ILE A 130 9.02 -4.96 -6.68
N ALA A 131 8.22 -5.36 -5.69
CA ALA A 131 7.35 -6.52 -5.80
C ALA A 131 6.04 -6.20 -6.54
N LEU A 132 5.49 -5.01 -6.30
CA LEU A 132 4.29 -4.46 -6.94
C LEU A 132 4.52 -2.97 -7.22
N LEU A 133 4.38 -2.55 -8.48
CA LEU A 133 4.42 -1.15 -8.87
C LEU A 133 2.99 -0.63 -9.00
N GLU A 134 2.58 0.27 -8.11
CA GLU A 134 1.33 1.00 -8.25
C GLU A 134 1.52 2.09 -9.31
N VAL A 135 1.02 1.84 -10.51
CA VAL A 135 1.26 2.72 -11.66
C VAL A 135 0.31 3.90 -11.64
N VAL A 136 -0.99 3.64 -11.45
CA VAL A 136 -2.03 4.66 -11.39
C VAL A 136 -2.88 4.41 -10.14
N ASN A 137 -2.99 5.42 -9.29
CA ASN A 137 -3.96 5.45 -8.20
C ASN A 137 -5.14 6.36 -8.57
N GLU A 138 -6.32 5.99 -8.08
CA GLU A 138 -7.57 6.75 -8.14
C GLU A 138 -8.03 7.23 -9.53
N PRO A 139 -7.97 6.41 -10.59
CA PRO A 139 -8.39 6.86 -11.92
C PRO A 139 -9.85 7.30 -11.99
N LEU A 140 -10.77 6.74 -11.18
CA LEU A 140 -12.17 7.14 -11.17
C LEU A 140 -12.44 8.38 -10.33
N ASN A 141 -11.54 8.70 -9.40
CA ASN A 141 -11.79 9.66 -8.32
C ASN A 141 -10.87 10.87 -8.36
N ASP A 142 -9.57 10.66 -8.58
CA ASP A 142 -8.55 11.69 -8.52
C ASP A 142 -7.53 11.62 -9.68
N PRO A 143 -7.96 11.85 -10.93
CA PRO A 143 -7.04 11.97 -12.05
C PRO A 143 -6.15 13.22 -11.93
N PRO A 144 -4.92 13.22 -12.51
CA PRO A 144 -3.96 14.34 -12.49
C PRO A 144 -4.34 15.49 -13.43
N SER A 145 -5.59 15.94 -13.35
CA SER A 145 -6.20 16.96 -14.20
C SER A 145 -6.36 18.31 -13.51
N LYS A 146 -6.06 18.39 -12.21
CA LYS A 146 -6.26 19.61 -11.40
C LYS A 146 -4.98 20.43 -11.34
N ALA A 147 -5.12 21.75 -11.26
CA ALA A 147 -4.00 22.71 -11.19
C ALA A 147 -3.85 23.37 -9.80
N ASP A 148 -4.56 22.85 -8.81
CA ASP A 148 -4.39 23.18 -7.39
C ASP A 148 -3.07 22.62 -6.84
N THR A 149 -2.83 22.86 -5.56
CA THR A 149 -1.62 22.40 -4.86
C THR A 149 -1.53 20.89 -4.91
N GLY A 150 -0.47 20.36 -5.51
CA GLY A 150 -0.21 18.94 -5.68
C GLY A 150 -1.01 18.28 -6.81
N GLY A 151 -1.81 19.03 -7.58
CA GLY A 151 -2.73 18.49 -8.59
C GLY A 151 -2.06 17.97 -9.88
N GLY A 152 -0.82 18.38 -10.14
CA GLY A 152 -0.01 17.97 -11.29
C GLY A 152 -0.40 18.62 -12.63
N ASN A 153 -1.68 18.68 -12.98
CA ASN A 153 -2.19 19.24 -14.25
C ASN A 153 -1.48 18.69 -15.50
N TYR A 154 -1.26 17.37 -15.56
CA TYR A 154 -0.49 16.73 -16.64
C TYR A 154 -1.28 15.65 -17.40
N LEU A 155 -2.59 15.53 -17.20
CA LEU A 155 -3.44 14.55 -17.90
C LEU A 155 -3.22 14.54 -19.43
N GLN A 156 -3.05 15.73 -20.03
CA GLN A 156 -2.84 15.89 -21.48
C GLN A 156 -1.46 15.43 -21.95
N ALA A 157 -0.45 15.43 -21.07
CA ALA A 157 0.88 14.86 -21.36
C ALA A 157 0.82 13.33 -21.56
N LEU A 158 -0.24 12.71 -21.04
CA LEU A 158 -0.55 11.30 -21.19
C LEU A 158 -1.69 11.06 -22.19
N GLY A 159 -2.03 12.04 -23.05
CA GLY A 159 -3.06 11.88 -24.08
C GLY A 159 -4.50 12.16 -23.63
N GLY A 160 -4.69 12.62 -22.39
CA GLY A 160 -6.02 12.97 -21.87
C GLY A 160 -6.95 11.76 -21.82
N ASN A 161 -8.24 11.99 -22.07
CA ASN A 161 -9.21 10.90 -22.13
C ASN A 161 -9.01 10.03 -23.38
N GLY A 162 -8.60 10.62 -24.51
CA GLY A 162 -8.51 9.95 -25.81
C GLY A 162 -9.81 9.27 -26.25
N ASP A 163 -9.72 8.42 -27.26
CA ASP A 163 -10.88 7.75 -27.87
C ASP A 163 -11.53 6.71 -26.93
N SER A 164 -10.73 6.11 -26.03
CA SER A 164 -11.20 5.09 -25.09
C SER A 164 -11.86 5.67 -23.83
N GLY A 165 -11.70 6.98 -23.60
CA GLY A 165 -12.03 7.64 -22.34
C GLY A 165 -10.94 7.54 -21.26
N TRP A 166 -9.94 6.67 -21.44
CA TRP A 166 -8.91 6.34 -20.44
C TRP A 166 -7.48 6.27 -21.02
N GLU A 167 -7.19 7.02 -22.09
CA GLU A 167 -5.88 6.98 -22.76
C GLU A 167 -4.73 7.31 -21.82
N TRP A 168 -4.92 8.25 -20.89
CA TRP A 168 -3.90 8.58 -19.89
C TRP A 168 -3.51 7.40 -19.00
N VAL A 169 -4.46 6.53 -18.66
CA VAL A 169 -4.18 5.30 -17.92
C VAL A 169 -3.36 4.35 -18.80
N LEU A 170 -3.77 4.14 -20.05
CA LEU A 170 -3.04 3.28 -21.00
C LEU A 170 -1.59 3.75 -21.20
N GLN A 171 -1.37 5.06 -21.42
CA GLN A 171 -0.04 5.64 -21.57
C GLN A 171 0.82 5.44 -20.32
N SER A 172 0.23 5.57 -19.13
CA SER A 172 0.94 5.36 -17.86
C SER A 172 1.44 3.91 -17.73
N PHE A 173 0.59 2.93 -18.04
CA PHE A 173 0.98 1.53 -17.99
C PHE A 173 1.92 1.11 -19.14
N ARG A 174 1.81 1.71 -20.33
CA ARG A 174 2.79 1.51 -21.42
C ARG A 174 4.18 1.99 -21.01
N LEU A 175 4.28 3.16 -20.36
CA LEU A 175 5.53 3.65 -19.78
C LEU A 175 6.05 2.68 -18.70
N ALA A 176 5.18 2.24 -17.79
CA ALA A 176 5.57 1.27 -16.76
C ALA A 176 6.13 -0.03 -17.36
N ARG A 177 5.45 -0.64 -18.36
CA ARG A 177 5.96 -1.83 -19.06
C ARG A 177 7.32 -1.60 -19.72
N ARG A 178 7.56 -0.40 -20.27
CA ARG A 178 8.81 -0.05 -20.93
C ARG A 178 9.98 0.08 -19.95
N HIS A 179 9.75 0.67 -18.78
CA HIS A 179 10.80 0.95 -17.79
C HIS A 179 10.97 -0.16 -16.74
N PHE A 180 9.92 -0.92 -16.46
CA PHE A 180 9.87 -1.99 -15.47
C PHE A 180 9.47 -3.34 -16.11
N PRO A 181 10.27 -3.89 -17.05
CA PRO A 181 9.88 -5.05 -17.86
C PRO A 181 9.70 -6.36 -17.06
N HIS A 182 10.13 -6.39 -15.80
CA HIS A 182 10.07 -7.58 -14.93
C HIS A 182 9.28 -7.34 -13.63
N THR A 183 8.61 -6.20 -13.50
CA THR A 183 7.85 -5.82 -12.31
C THR A 183 6.36 -5.98 -12.56
N LYS A 184 5.63 -6.50 -11.56
CA LYS A 184 4.17 -6.59 -11.61
C LYS A 184 3.55 -5.20 -11.48
N LEU A 185 2.62 -4.87 -12.37
CA LEU A 185 1.97 -3.57 -12.45
C LEU A 185 0.55 -3.63 -11.89
N MET A 186 0.23 -2.69 -11.01
CA MET A 186 -1.05 -2.62 -10.32
C MET A 186 -1.75 -1.29 -10.60
N ILE A 187 -3.06 -1.36 -10.79
CA ILE A 187 -3.98 -0.20 -10.73
C ILE A 187 -4.63 -0.17 -9.35
N ASN A 188 -4.85 0.99 -8.75
CA ASN A 188 -5.44 1.14 -7.42
C ASN A 188 -6.55 2.21 -7.40
N ASP A 189 -7.58 2.06 -6.59
CA ASP A 189 -8.67 3.04 -6.43
C ASP A 189 -9.51 2.76 -5.17
N TYR A 190 -10.37 3.71 -4.78
CA TYR A 190 -11.33 3.58 -3.67
C TYR A 190 -12.79 3.61 -4.13
N SER A 191 -13.68 3.20 -3.23
CA SER A 191 -15.14 3.11 -3.40
C SER A 191 -15.53 2.23 -4.60
N ILE A 192 -14.75 1.16 -4.81
CA ILE A 192 -14.98 0.22 -5.91
C ILE A 192 -15.98 -0.86 -5.49
N THR A 193 -15.67 -1.61 -4.44
CA THR A 193 -16.44 -2.81 -4.06
C THR A 193 -17.74 -2.48 -3.32
N SER A 194 -17.91 -1.25 -2.83
CA SER A 194 -19.15 -0.78 -2.21
C SER A 194 -20.28 -0.51 -3.23
N SER A 195 -19.97 -0.49 -4.54
CA SER A 195 -20.96 -0.22 -5.60
C SER A 195 -20.70 -1.04 -6.86
N ALA A 196 -21.70 -1.82 -7.28
CA ALA A 196 -21.64 -2.56 -8.54
C ALA A 196 -21.39 -1.65 -9.76
N GLN A 197 -21.91 -0.41 -9.73
CA GLN A 197 -21.67 0.55 -10.81
C GLN A 197 -20.21 1.03 -10.84
N ALA A 198 -19.61 1.30 -9.67
CA ALA A 198 -18.19 1.68 -9.58
C ALA A 198 -17.29 0.53 -10.01
N THR A 199 -17.55 -0.69 -9.54
CA THR A 199 -16.86 -1.91 -9.97
C THR A 199 -16.92 -2.11 -11.49
N GLN A 200 -18.09 -1.92 -12.12
CA GLN A 200 -18.23 -2.03 -13.58
C GLN A 200 -17.42 -0.97 -14.33
N LYS A 201 -17.36 0.28 -13.84
CA LYS A 201 -16.52 1.33 -14.42
C LYS A 201 -15.04 1.00 -14.29
N TYR A 202 -14.61 0.49 -13.14
CA TYR A 202 -13.22 0.10 -12.92
C TYR A 202 -12.82 -1.08 -13.82
N LEU A 203 -13.70 -2.09 -13.94
CA LEU A 203 -13.53 -3.20 -14.88
C LEU A 203 -13.43 -2.75 -16.35
N GLN A 204 -14.06 -1.64 -16.73
CA GLN A 204 -13.89 -1.09 -18.08
C GLN A 204 -12.44 -0.63 -18.31
N ILE A 205 -11.81 0.01 -17.33
CA ILE A 205 -10.40 0.41 -17.39
C ILE A 205 -9.50 -0.82 -17.46
N VAL A 206 -9.74 -1.80 -16.58
CA VAL A 206 -8.98 -3.07 -16.57
C VAL A 206 -9.09 -3.79 -17.91
N ARG A 207 -10.27 -3.87 -18.52
CA ARG A 207 -10.46 -4.47 -19.86
C ARG A 207 -9.67 -3.75 -20.94
N LEU A 208 -9.60 -2.41 -20.91
CA LEU A 208 -8.79 -1.65 -21.84
C LEU A 208 -7.30 -1.96 -21.66
N LEU A 209 -6.81 -2.03 -20.43
CA LEU A 209 -5.43 -2.41 -20.12
C LEU A 209 -5.12 -3.86 -20.54
N GLN A 210 -6.04 -4.81 -20.33
CA GLN A 210 -5.87 -6.21 -20.71
C GLN A 210 -5.80 -6.41 -22.23
N ARG A 211 -6.38 -5.53 -23.07
CA ARG A 211 -6.23 -5.60 -24.55
C ARG A 211 -4.78 -5.52 -25.00
N GLU A 212 -3.92 -4.90 -24.20
CA GLU A 212 -2.48 -4.76 -24.44
C GLU A 212 -1.63 -5.50 -23.40
N ASN A 213 -2.24 -6.32 -22.53
CA ASN A 213 -1.59 -7.04 -21.42
C ASN A 213 -0.78 -6.10 -20.48
N LEU A 214 -1.33 -4.91 -20.21
CA LEU A 214 -0.62 -3.84 -19.51
C LEU A 214 -0.66 -3.93 -17.99
N VAL A 215 -1.60 -4.67 -17.40
CA VAL A 215 -1.83 -4.73 -15.94
C VAL A 215 -1.74 -6.16 -15.42
N ASP A 216 -1.15 -6.35 -14.24
CA ASP A 216 -0.96 -7.66 -13.60
C ASP A 216 -1.75 -7.84 -12.31
N ALA A 217 -2.25 -6.76 -11.70
CA ALA A 217 -2.96 -6.80 -10.42
C ALA A 217 -3.99 -5.68 -10.29
N ILE A 218 -5.04 -5.95 -9.50
CA ILE A 218 -6.10 -4.99 -9.18
C ILE A 218 -6.00 -4.66 -7.68
N GLY A 219 -5.78 -3.39 -7.37
CA GLY A 219 -5.85 -2.83 -6.03
C GLY A 219 -7.21 -2.18 -5.77
N VAL A 220 -7.73 -2.36 -4.54
CA VAL A 220 -8.81 -1.57 -3.97
C VAL A 220 -8.42 -1.15 -2.56
N GLN A 221 -8.61 0.13 -2.22
CA GLN A 221 -8.14 0.73 -0.96
C GLN A 221 -8.83 0.12 0.26
N GLU A 222 -10.16 0.13 0.29
CA GLU A 222 -11.02 -0.37 1.38
C GLU A 222 -10.79 0.35 2.72
N HIS A 223 -10.66 1.67 2.67
CA HIS A 223 -10.73 2.54 3.84
C HIS A 223 -12.07 2.42 4.57
N ALA A 224 -12.12 2.92 5.80
CA ALA A 224 -13.29 2.87 6.68
C ALA A 224 -14.55 3.45 6.03
N PHE A 225 -14.42 4.52 5.23
CA PHE A 225 -15.56 5.17 4.55
C PHE A 225 -16.14 4.34 3.40
N GLU A 226 -15.47 3.26 2.99
CA GLU A 226 -15.92 2.36 1.93
C GLU A 226 -16.72 1.17 2.48
N THR A 227 -16.50 0.82 3.76
CA THR A 227 -16.95 -0.45 4.37
C THR A 227 -17.91 -0.26 5.56
N THR A 228 -18.50 0.93 5.63
CA THR A 228 -19.58 1.30 6.54
C THR A 228 -20.79 0.36 6.40
N PRO A 229 -21.60 0.18 7.47
CA PRO A 229 -22.60 -0.90 7.52
C PRO A 229 -23.86 -0.66 6.66
N GLU A 230 -24.04 0.52 6.04
CA GLU A 230 -25.16 0.79 5.13
C GLU A 230 -25.06 -0.01 3.82
N VAL A 231 -23.85 -0.41 3.43
CA VAL A 231 -23.63 -1.36 2.35
C VAL A 231 -23.38 -2.74 2.96
N ALA A 232 -24.20 -3.71 2.59
CA ALA A 232 -24.03 -5.07 3.07
C ALA A 232 -22.71 -5.66 2.55
N VAL A 233 -21.99 -6.40 3.39
CA VAL A 233 -20.72 -7.06 3.02
C VAL A 233 -20.85 -8.06 1.86
N SER A 234 -22.06 -8.55 1.58
CA SER A 234 -22.32 -9.34 0.37
C SER A 234 -22.09 -8.55 -0.91
N VAL A 235 -22.38 -7.23 -0.93
CA VAL A 235 -22.10 -6.37 -2.09
C VAL A 235 -20.60 -6.32 -2.37
N HIS A 236 -19.78 -6.16 -1.31
CA HIS A 236 -18.33 -6.18 -1.44
C HIS A 236 -17.84 -7.52 -1.99
N ARG A 237 -18.34 -8.64 -1.45
CA ARG A 237 -17.96 -9.97 -1.93
C ARG A 237 -18.36 -10.21 -3.38
N ASP A 238 -19.58 -9.87 -3.77
CA ASP A 238 -20.06 -10.06 -5.14
C ASP A 238 -19.25 -9.21 -6.13
N ASN A 239 -18.80 -8.01 -5.71
CA ASN A 239 -17.92 -7.17 -6.52
C ASN A 239 -16.47 -7.69 -6.55
N LEU A 240 -15.96 -8.29 -5.48
CA LEU A 240 -14.68 -9.03 -5.51
C LEU A 240 -14.74 -10.22 -6.49
N ASP A 241 -15.85 -10.96 -6.52
CA ASP A 241 -16.06 -12.04 -7.49
C ASP A 241 -16.03 -11.49 -8.94
N ALA A 242 -16.64 -10.33 -9.19
CA ALA A 242 -16.61 -9.68 -10.49
C ALA A 242 -15.22 -9.20 -10.90
N LEU A 243 -14.43 -8.68 -9.96
CA LEU A 243 -13.02 -8.31 -10.19
C LEU A 243 -12.16 -9.56 -10.45
N ALA A 244 -12.37 -10.62 -9.68
CA ALA A 244 -11.64 -11.88 -9.78
C ALA A 244 -11.87 -12.59 -11.12
N ALA A 245 -13.06 -12.42 -11.72
CA ALA A 245 -13.38 -12.96 -13.04
C ALA A 245 -12.46 -12.45 -14.18
N THR A 246 -11.67 -11.39 -13.93
CA THR A 246 -10.61 -10.94 -14.87
C THR A 246 -9.41 -11.87 -14.94
N GLY A 247 -9.25 -12.77 -13.96
CA GLY A 247 -8.09 -13.64 -13.79
C GLY A 247 -6.88 -12.95 -13.14
N LEU A 248 -6.98 -11.68 -12.77
CA LEU A 248 -5.91 -10.93 -12.11
C LEU A 248 -5.98 -11.10 -10.57
N PRO A 249 -4.84 -11.22 -9.86
CA PRO A 249 -4.82 -11.17 -8.40
C PRO A 249 -5.33 -9.82 -7.89
N ILE A 250 -6.12 -9.86 -6.81
CA ILE A 250 -6.63 -8.69 -6.11
C ILE A 250 -5.76 -8.42 -4.87
N TYR A 251 -5.50 -7.16 -4.58
CA TYR A 251 -4.88 -6.71 -3.34
C TYR A 251 -5.79 -5.67 -2.66
N ILE A 252 -5.96 -5.80 -1.36
CA ILE A 252 -6.54 -4.73 -0.55
C ILE A 252 -5.39 -3.85 -0.08
N THR A 253 -5.39 -2.57 -0.44
CA THR A 253 -4.16 -1.76 -0.50
C THR A 253 -4.03 -0.75 0.64
N GLU A 254 -5.12 -0.27 1.22
CA GLU A 254 -5.13 0.83 2.19
C GLU A 254 -6.18 0.61 3.30
N PHE A 255 -6.30 -0.62 3.78
CA PHE A 255 -7.37 -1.00 4.70
C PHE A 255 -7.25 -0.29 6.05
N ASP A 256 -8.34 0.31 6.50
CA ASP A 256 -8.48 0.81 7.87
C ASP A 256 -9.95 0.77 8.33
N LEU A 257 -10.15 0.80 9.64
CA LEU A 257 -11.47 0.85 10.26
C LEU A 257 -11.42 1.80 11.45
N ASP A 258 -12.30 2.80 11.42
CA ASP A 258 -12.43 3.81 12.46
C ASP A 258 -12.69 3.19 13.83
N GLY A 259 -12.17 3.81 14.87
CA GLY A 259 -12.24 3.28 16.22
C GLY A 259 -12.68 4.30 17.24
N PRO A 260 -13.86 4.95 17.08
CA PRO A 260 -14.38 5.89 18.09
C PRO A 260 -14.56 5.22 19.45
N THR A 261 -14.79 3.90 19.46
CA THR A 261 -14.64 3.04 20.64
C THR A 261 -13.97 1.73 20.25
N ASP A 262 -13.30 1.08 21.21
CA ASP A 262 -12.72 -0.26 20.99
C ASP A 262 -13.77 -1.31 20.59
N ALA A 263 -14.98 -1.21 21.14
CA ALA A 263 -16.07 -2.13 20.84
C ALA A 263 -16.55 -1.99 19.39
N GLN A 264 -16.67 -0.75 18.89
CA GLN A 264 -17.06 -0.50 17.50
C GLN A 264 -15.97 -0.98 16.55
N GLN A 265 -14.70 -0.60 16.78
CA GLN A 265 -13.60 -1.05 15.93
C GLN A 265 -13.54 -2.58 15.85
N LEU A 266 -13.67 -3.26 16.99
CA LEU A 266 -13.68 -4.73 17.03
C LEU A 266 -14.87 -5.34 16.28
N ALA A 267 -16.06 -4.75 16.41
CA ALA A 267 -17.25 -5.22 15.71
C ALA A 267 -17.10 -5.09 14.19
N ASP A 268 -16.55 -3.97 13.72
CA ASP A 268 -16.31 -3.74 12.31
C ASP A 268 -15.19 -4.62 11.76
N TYR A 269 -14.09 -4.83 12.50
CA TYR A 269 -13.05 -5.78 12.10
C TYR A 269 -13.62 -7.20 11.92
N LYS A 270 -14.49 -7.64 12.85
CA LYS A 270 -15.19 -8.94 12.74
C LYS A 270 -16.15 -9.04 11.57
N ARG A 271 -16.76 -7.92 11.17
CA ARG A 271 -17.74 -7.86 10.08
C ARG A 271 -17.07 -7.78 8.71
N VAL A 272 -16.02 -6.98 8.59
CA VAL A 272 -15.46 -6.54 7.32
C VAL A 272 -14.22 -7.33 6.92
N PHE A 273 -13.22 -7.45 7.80
CA PHE A 273 -11.92 -8.05 7.46
C PHE A 273 -12.03 -9.49 6.88
N PRO A 274 -12.88 -10.39 7.41
CA PRO A 274 -13.04 -11.74 6.87
C PRO A 274 -13.46 -11.80 5.39
N VAL A 275 -14.28 -10.84 4.96
CA VAL A 275 -14.82 -10.80 3.58
C VAL A 275 -13.68 -10.72 2.57
N PHE A 276 -12.65 -9.93 2.89
CA PHE A 276 -11.48 -9.75 2.05
C PHE A 276 -10.43 -10.82 2.29
N TRP A 277 -10.15 -11.14 3.57
CA TRP A 277 -9.09 -12.08 3.92
C TRP A 277 -9.38 -13.50 3.39
N GLU A 278 -10.63 -13.94 3.45
CA GLU A 278 -11.03 -15.29 3.01
C GLU A 278 -11.30 -15.38 1.51
N HIS A 279 -11.41 -14.26 0.79
CA HIS A 279 -11.65 -14.30 -0.65
C HIS A 279 -10.45 -14.93 -1.39
N PRO A 280 -10.67 -15.96 -2.26
CA PRO A 280 -9.56 -16.73 -2.85
C PRO A 280 -8.72 -15.91 -3.84
N ALA A 281 -9.31 -14.91 -4.50
CA ALA A 281 -8.56 -14.04 -5.41
C ALA A 281 -7.80 -12.90 -4.71
N VAL A 282 -7.98 -12.70 -3.40
CA VAL A 282 -7.22 -11.67 -2.65
C VAL A 282 -5.88 -12.26 -2.24
N HIS A 283 -4.78 -11.70 -2.75
CA HIS A 283 -3.41 -12.21 -2.57
C HIS A 283 -2.62 -11.44 -1.50
N GLY A 284 -3.25 -10.48 -0.83
CA GLY A 284 -2.70 -9.79 0.32
C GLY A 284 -3.54 -8.59 0.72
N ILE A 285 -3.40 -8.19 1.99
CA ILE A 285 -4.02 -6.99 2.55
C ILE A 285 -2.91 -6.09 3.11
N THR A 286 -3.02 -4.78 2.90
CA THR A 286 -2.13 -3.78 3.51
C THR A 286 -2.98 -2.83 4.34
N LEU A 287 -2.67 -2.72 5.63
CA LEU A 287 -3.33 -1.74 6.51
C LEU A 287 -2.78 -0.34 6.28
N TRP A 288 -3.60 0.71 6.27
CA TRP A 288 -3.13 2.09 6.11
C TRP A 288 -2.66 2.73 7.42
N GLY A 289 -1.65 2.09 8.01
CA GLY A 289 -1.09 2.40 9.32
C GLY A 289 -1.75 1.59 10.45
N PHE A 290 -1.10 1.59 11.61
CA PHE A 290 -1.56 0.82 12.78
C PHE A 290 -1.26 1.52 14.11
N ARG A 291 -0.47 2.59 14.10
CA ARG A 291 -0.14 3.44 15.25
C ARG A 291 -0.66 4.86 15.04
N PRO A 292 -0.80 5.67 16.11
CA PRO A 292 -1.20 7.06 16.01
C PRO A 292 -0.30 7.84 15.04
N GLY A 293 -0.89 8.81 14.34
CA GLY A 293 -0.26 9.53 13.24
C GLY A 293 -0.44 8.88 11.86
N LEU A 294 -1.22 7.79 11.77
CA LEU A 294 -1.74 7.30 10.49
C LEU A 294 -2.74 8.29 9.87
N TRP A 295 -3.10 8.11 8.60
CA TRP A 295 -3.97 9.04 7.88
C TRP A 295 -5.30 9.34 8.62
N ARG A 296 -5.95 8.30 9.15
CA ARG A 296 -7.22 8.38 9.90
C ARG A 296 -7.02 8.45 11.42
N ASP A 297 -6.05 9.24 11.87
CA ASP A 297 -5.73 9.40 13.30
C ASP A 297 -6.90 10.03 14.08
N LYS A 298 -7.58 11.01 13.48
CA LYS A 298 -8.72 11.72 14.11
C LYS A 298 -9.91 10.81 14.37
N GLU A 299 -10.08 9.81 13.51
CA GLU A 299 -11.11 8.78 13.60
C GLU A 299 -10.66 7.59 14.47
N ALA A 300 -9.45 7.68 15.04
CA ALA A 300 -8.82 6.67 15.87
C ALA A 300 -8.79 5.31 15.17
N ALA A 301 -8.38 5.25 13.91
CA ALA A 301 -8.27 3.98 13.18
C ALA A 301 -7.06 3.12 13.61
N TYR A 302 -6.11 3.69 14.38
CA TYR A 302 -4.95 2.96 14.88
C TYR A 302 -5.35 1.74 15.73
N LEU A 303 -4.51 0.71 15.68
CA LEU A 303 -4.68 -0.58 16.35
C LEU A 303 -3.85 -0.70 17.64
N ILE A 304 -2.87 0.19 17.83
CA ILE A 304 -2.08 0.33 19.04
C ILE A 304 -2.25 1.76 19.56
N ARG A 305 -2.47 1.91 20.87
CA ARG A 305 -2.63 3.22 21.52
C ARG A 305 -1.29 3.94 21.67
N ALA A 306 -1.36 5.22 22.01
CA ALA A 306 -0.17 6.05 22.26
C ALA A 306 0.73 5.53 23.41
N ASP A 307 0.17 4.81 24.37
CA ASP A 307 0.90 4.16 25.47
C ASP A 307 1.55 2.82 25.07
N GLY A 308 1.40 2.40 23.80
CA GLY A 308 1.92 1.15 23.27
C GLY A 308 1.02 -0.06 23.47
N THR A 309 -0.14 0.07 24.14
CA THR A 309 -1.05 -1.04 24.37
C THR A 309 -1.87 -1.38 23.13
N GLU A 310 -2.03 -2.67 22.85
CA GLU A 310 -2.87 -3.13 21.75
C GLU A 310 -4.36 -2.91 22.04
N ARG A 311 -5.11 -2.58 21.00
CA ARG A 311 -6.57 -2.51 21.07
C ARG A 311 -7.19 -3.88 20.86
N PRO A 312 -8.42 -4.13 21.33
CA PRO A 312 -9.08 -5.43 21.17
C PRO A 312 -9.18 -5.91 19.72
N ALA A 313 -9.33 -4.99 18.76
CA ALA A 313 -9.33 -5.32 17.33
C ALA A 313 -8.01 -5.96 16.86
N LEU A 314 -6.85 -5.51 17.34
CA LEU A 314 -5.55 -6.08 16.99
C LEU A 314 -5.34 -7.46 17.63
N THR A 315 -5.76 -7.62 18.88
CA THR A 315 -5.75 -8.92 19.55
C THR A 315 -6.60 -9.93 18.77
N TRP A 316 -7.83 -9.55 18.43
CA TRP A 316 -8.71 -10.38 17.60
C TRP A 316 -8.11 -10.67 16.22
N LEU A 317 -7.53 -9.67 15.55
CA LEU A 317 -6.94 -9.81 14.21
C LEU A 317 -5.81 -10.83 14.21
N ARG A 318 -4.95 -10.83 15.23
CA ARG A 318 -3.87 -11.81 15.38
C ARG A 318 -4.41 -13.23 15.46
N ASP A 319 -5.36 -13.47 16.35
CA ASP A 319 -5.94 -14.79 16.56
C ASP A 319 -6.70 -15.25 15.31
N TYR A 320 -7.43 -14.33 14.66
CA TYR A 320 -8.17 -14.59 13.45
C TYR A 320 -7.25 -14.96 12.28
N VAL A 321 -6.19 -14.19 12.00
CA VAL A 321 -5.25 -14.50 10.91
C VAL A 321 -4.55 -15.84 11.15
N ALA A 322 -4.13 -16.13 12.38
CA ALA A 322 -3.54 -17.42 12.73
C ALA A 322 -4.48 -18.61 12.49
N ALA A 323 -5.78 -18.42 12.71
CA ALA A 323 -6.81 -19.43 12.45
C ALA A 323 -7.17 -19.59 10.96
N HIS A 324 -6.85 -18.60 10.13
CA HIS A 324 -7.21 -18.57 8.70
C HIS A 324 -5.95 -18.39 7.82
N PRO A 325 -5.00 -19.36 7.81
CA PRO A 325 -3.79 -19.26 6.98
C PRO A 325 -4.12 -19.29 5.48
N GLY A 326 -5.34 -19.68 5.10
CA GLY A 326 -5.74 -19.91 3.71
C GLY A 326 -5.06 -21.13 3.10
N THR A 327 -5.43 -21.45 1.86
CA THR A 327 -4.73 -22.44 1.04
C THR A 327 -3.69 -21.73 0.18
N PRO A 328 -2.49 -22.30 -0.05
CA PRO A 328 -1.58 -21.80 -1.07
C PRO A 328 -2.36 -21.62 -2.38
N ALA A 329 -2.25 -20.46 -3.02
CA ALA A 329 -2.83 -20.27 -4.35
C ALA A 329 -2.30 -21.36 -5.29
N PRO A 330 -3.15 -21.98 -6.13
CA PRO A 330 -2.73 -23.04 -7.04
C PRO A 330 -1.68 -22.59 -8.06
#